data_AF-A0A2E2ITI8-F1
#
_entry.id   AF-A0A2E2ITI8-F1
#
_cell.length_a   1.000
_cell.length_b   1.000
_cell.length_c   1.000
_cell.angle_alpha   90.00
_cell.angle_beta   90.00
_cell.angle_gamma   90.00
#
_symmetry.space_group_name_H-M   'P 1'
#
loop_
_entity.id
_entity.type
_entity.pdbx_description
1 polymer ?
#
loop_
_entity_poly.entity_id
_entity_poly.type
_entity_poly.pdbx_seq_one_letter_code
_entity_poly.pdbx_strand_id
1 'polypeptide(L)'
;MAVTDTAITLGAILLLEAPDGDVLLSDGGIVKFDPGTGTANFDVFDDVFGTVADFEAFETGVGDMVEGGSITFQPAFAADVADWWRTDLEGSRLRIWMGEIASDGVTLEDEELVADWLVDTAHREQSAGQDLLRVEFMSRLEKLFEVSQGNVCSDRFHQSIWSGERGFENCHDGPQYFAWGTDNPPAGSTQRGGSGGGNGGARGEGGVVNFFGF
;
A
#
# COMPACT_ATOMS: atom_id res chain seq x y z
N MET A 1 12.61 25.91 19.96
CA MET A 1 13.74 26.54 19.22
C MET A 1 14.01 27.98 19.67
N ALA A 2 15.06 28.20 20.46
CA ALA A 2 15.64 29.53 20.59
C ALA A 2 16.68 29.68 19.47
N VAL A 3 16.60 30.75 18.67
CA VAL A 3 17.46 31.00 17.49
C VAL A 3 18.96 31.19 17.81
N THR A 4 19.37 30.87 19.04
CA THR A 4 20.63 31.26 19.66
C THR A 4 21.52 30.08 20.07
N ASP A 5 21.12 28.84 19.80
CA ASP A 5 21.95 27.71 20.20
C ASP A 5 23.21 27.56 19.34
N THR A 6 24.30 27.09 19.94
CA THR A 6 25.64 27.11 19.34
C THR A 6 25.92 25.88 18.49
N ALA A 7 25.10 24.83 18.63
CA ALA A 7 25.11 23.60 17.84
C ALA A 7 23.68 23.24 17.43
N ILE A 8 23.53 22.66 16.23
CA ILE A 8 22.26 22.12 15.75
C ILE A 8 22.23 20.65 16.12
N THR A 9 21.34 20.28 17.04
CA THR A 9 21.10 18.91 17.56
C THR A 9 19.81 18.32 17.00
N LEU A 10 19.32 18.84 15.87
CA LEU A 10 18.10 18.37 15.23
C LEU A 10 18.27 16.91 14.76
N GLY A 11 17.30 16.07 15.09
CA GLY A 11 17.19 14.70 14.60
C GLY A 11 15.79 14.43 14.04
N ALA A 12 15.73 13.54 13.06
CA ALA A 12 14.51 13.05 12.45
C ALA A 12 14.39 11.53 12.62
N ILE A 13 13.19 11.08 12.97
CA ILE A 13 12.88 9.66 13.11
C ILE A 13 11.62 9.31 12.32
N LEU A 14 11.59 8.09 11.82
CA LEU A 14 10.55 7.55 10.96
C LEU A 14 10.05 6.23 11.54
N LEU A 15 8.72 6.11 11.65
CA LEU A 15 8.03 4.86 11.94
C LEU A 15 7.16 4.51 10.74
N LEU A 16 7.43 3.35 10.13
CA LEU A 16 6.53 2.72 9.16
C LEU A 16 5.90 1.47 9.81
N GLU A 17 4.58 1.47 9.92
CA GLU A 17 3.78 0.35 10.43
C GLU A 17 3.59 -0.70 9.30
N ALA A 18 4.64 -1.47 9.01
CA ALA A 18 4.59 -2.51 7.98
C ALA A 18 3.84 -3.77 8.47
N PRO A 19 3.28 -4.60 7.57
CA PRO A 19 2.43 -5.73 7.96
C PRO A 19 3.09 -6.77 8.88
N ASP A 20 4.40 -6.96 8.75
CA ASP A 20 5.15 -7.95 9.55
C ASP A 20 5.83 -7.35 10.78
N GLY A 21 5.74 -6.03 10.97
CA GLY A 21 6.37 -5.32 12.07
C GLY A 21 6.66 -3.86 11.78
N ASP A 22 6.87 -3.11 12.85
CA ASP A 22 7.22 -1.69 12.77
C ASP A 22 8.68 -1.53 12.33
N VAL A 23 8.89 -0.67 11.33
CA VAL A 23 10.21 -0.25 10.84
C VAL A 23 10.54 1.08 11.50
N LEU A 24 11.59 1.10 12.31
CA LEU A 24 11.97 2.23 13.17
C LEU A 24 13.32 2.81 12.72
N LEU A 25 13.28 3.85 11.91
CA LEU A 25 14.49 4.46 11.34
C LEU A 25 14.81 5.83 11.91
N SER A 26 16.09 6.14 12.04
CA SER A 26 16.63 7.46 12.40
C SER A 26 17.52 8.02 11.30
N ASP A 27 17.63 9.34 11.22
CA ASP A 27 18.52 10.04 10.30
C ASP A 27 20.00 10.03 10.75
N GLY A 28 20.28 9.68 12.01
CA GLY A 28 21.63 9.56 12.53
C GLY A 28 21.71 8.94 13.92
N GLY A 29 22.46 7.83 14.04
CA GLY A 29 22.70 7.14 15.31
C GLY A 29 21.44 6.47 15.87
N ILE A 30 21.53 5.94 17.10
CA ILE A 30 20.36 5.33 17.76
C ILE A 30 19.61 6.42 18.53
N VAL A 31 18.31 6.56 18.25
CA VAL A 31 17.43 7.53 18.91
C VAL A 31 16.36 6.81 19.72
N LYS A 32 16.10 7.27 20.95
CA LYS A 32 15.07 6.76 21.85
C LYS A 32 13.87 7.68 21.85
N PHE A 33 12.70 7.12 21.58
CA PHE A 33 11.46 7.86 21.50
C PHE A 33 10.25 6.97 21.81
N ASP A 34 9.16 7.56 22.32
CA ASP A 34 7.88 6.88 22.52
C ASP A 34 6.84 7.39 21.50
N PRO A 35 6.55 6.65 20.43
CA PRO A 35 5.55 7.03 19.43
C PRO A 35 4.10 6.79 19.88
N GLY A 36 3.86 6.52 21.18
CA GLY A 36 2.56 6.25 21.79
C GLY A 36 2.29 4.78 22.10
N THR A 37 3.24 3.89 21.81
CA THR A 37 3.16 2.43 22.07
C THR A 37 4.18 1.95 23.11
N GLY A 38 4.94 2.88 23.71
CA GLY A 38 6.06 2.62 24.60
C GLY A 38 7.39 3.05 23.99
N THR A 39 8.39 3.27 24.84
CA THR A 39 9.73 3.70 24.39
C THR A 39 10.39 2.63 23.53
N ALA A 40 10.78 3.02 22.31
CA ALA A 40 11.49 2.20 21.35
C ALA A 40 12.82 2.86 20.94
N ASN A 41 13.71 2.06 20.35
CA ASN A 41 14.93 2.54 19.72
C ASN A 41 14.70 2.62 18.21
N PHE A 42 14.96 3.77 17.63
CA PHE A 42 15.05 4.01 16.20
C PHE A 42 16.52 3.92 15.80
N ASP A 43 16.83 3.18 14.75
CA ASP A 43 18.20 2.92 14.31
C ASP A 43 18.40 3.40 12.86
N VAL A 44 19.64 3.51 12.41
CA VAL A 44 19.94 3.96 11.04
C VAL A 44 19.64 2.88 10.00
N PHE A 45 19.35 1.65 10.42
CA PHE A 45 19.25 0.48 9.57
C PHE A 45 18.18 -0.51 10.06
N ASP A 46 17.39 -1.01 9.12
CA ASP A 46 16.44 -2.11 9.29
C ASP A 46 16.90 -3.36 8.50
N ASP A 47 16.71 -4.55 9.06
CA ASP A 47 17.19 -5.81 8.45
C ASP A 47 16.47 -6.18 7.13
N VAL A 48 15.31 -5.58 6.84
CA VAL A 48 14.52 -5.82 5.63
C VAL A 48 14.54 -4.59 4.72
N PHE A 49 14.10 -3.45 5.24
CA PHE A 49 13.97 -2.19 4.49
C PHE A 49 15.27 -1.41 4.37
N GLY A 50 16.31 -1.80 5.13
CA GLY A 50 17.63 -1.19 5.08
C GLY A 50 17.62 0.25 5.56
N THR A 51 18.06 1.19 4.72
CA THR A 51 18.22 2.61 5.08
C THR A 51 17.37 3.51 4.19
N VAL A 52 17.08 4.72 4.64
CA VAL A 52 16.51 5.76 3.75
C VAL A 52 17.62 6.28 2.84
N ALA A 53 17.44 6.14 1.52
CA ALA A 53 18.38 6.61 0.50
C ALA A 53 18.04 8.01 0.00
N ASP A 54 16.74 8.30 -0.14
CA ASP A 54 16.26 9.60 -0.58
C ASP A 54 14.91 9.93 0.07
N PHE A 55 14.68 11.21 0.31
CA PHE A 55 13.46 11.74 0.88
C PHE A 55 13.02 12.95 0.06
N GLU A 56 11.94 12.79 -0.70
CA GLU A 56 11.36 13.87 -1.50
C GLU A 56 10.25 14.53 -0.69
N ALA A 57 10.59 15.68 -0.09
CA ALA A 57 9.71 16.45 0.77
C ALA A 57 8.63 17.22 -0.01
N PHE A 58 7.56 17.52 0.71
CA PHE A 58 6.23 17.96 0.27
C PHE A 58 6.20 19.22 -0.61
N GLU A 59 5.38 19.19 -1.65
CA GLU A 59 4.65 20.37 -2.12
C GLU A 59 3.35 20.51 -1.32
N THR A 60 3.30 21.44 -0.37
CA THR A 60 2.03 21.86 0.24
C THR A 60 1.23 22.65 -0.80
N GLY A 61 0.35 21.95 -1.51
CA GLY A 61 -0.57 22.57 -2.46
C GLY A 61 -1.66 23.38 -1.74
N VAL A 62 -1.90 24.61 -2.18
CA VAL A 62 -3.10 25.37 -1.79
C VAL A 62 -4.19 25.13 -2.84
N GLY A 63 -5.24 24.38 -2.52
CA GLY A 63 -6.37 24.10 -3.43
C GLY A 63 -6.77 22.63 -3.46
N ASP A 64 -7.02 22.09 -4.67
CA ASP A 64 -7.40 20.68 -4.92
C ASP A 64 -6.19 19.72 -5.00
N MET A 65 -4.97 20.17 -4.69
CA MET A 65 -3.81 19.28 -4.58
C MET A 65 -3.68 18.77 -3.14
N VAL A 66 -3.68 17.45 -3.01
CA VAL A 66 -3.49 16.80 -1.72
C VAL A 66 -2.00 16.63 -1.44
N GLU A 67 -1.64 16.75 -0.18
CA GLU A 67 -0.29 16.55 0.33
C GLU A 67 0.16 15.11 0.05
N GLY A 68 1.19 14.97 -0.80
CA GLY A 68 1.85 13.71 -1.11
C GLY A 68 3.37 13.85 -1.07
N GLY A 69 4.06 12.73 -0.94
CA GLY A 69 5.53 12.68 -0.91
C GLY A 69 6.04 11.30 -1.27
N SER A 70 7.35 11.18 -1.50
CA SER A 70 7.98 9.88 -1.76
C SER A 70 9.24 9.67 -0.93
N ILE A 71 9.44 8.43 -0.49
CA ILE A 71 10.65 8.00 0.22
C ILE A 71 11.24 6.84 -0.55
N THR A 72 12.53 6.91 -0.81
CA THR A 72 13.27 5.80 -1.40
C THR A 72 14.08 5.12 -0.30
N PHE A 73 13.75 3.86 -0.04
CA PHE A 73 14.55 2.98 0.79
C PHE A 73 15.59 2.25 -0.06
N GLN A 74 16.72 1.97 0.56
CA GLN A 74 17.74 1.05 0.07
C GLN A 74 17.67 -0.21 0.93
N PRO A 75 16.96 -1.26 0.47
CA PRO A 75 16.81 -2.50 1.22
C PRO A 75 18.13 -3.14 1.62
N ALA A 76 18.10 -3.89 2.71
CA ALA A 76 19.27 -4.63 3.17
C ALA A 76 19.73 -5.61 2.08
N PHE A 77 21.04 -5.66 1.81
CA PHE A 77 21.59 -6.54 0.76
C PHE A 77 21.26 -8.03 0.98
N ALA A 78 21.06 -8.44 2.23
CA ALA A 78 20.72 -9.81 2.60
C ALA A 78 19.21 -10.11 2.60
N ALA A 79 18.35 -9.10 2.46
CA ALA A 79 16.90 -9.27 2.48
C ALA A 79 16.39 -9.78 1.12
N ASP A 80 15.43 -10.69 1.16
CA ASP A 80 14.80 -11.18 -0.07
C ASP A 80 13.87 -10.10 -0.63
N VAL A 81 13.83 -10.00 -1.97
CA VAL A 81 13.01 -9.00 -2.68
C VAL A 81 11.54 -9.08 -2.28
N ALA A 82 11.03 -10.28 -2.02
CA ALA A 82 9.64 -10.49 -1.64
C ALA A 82 9.28 -9.93 -0.24
N ASP A 83 10.29 -9.69 0.63
CA ASP A 83 10.06 -9.20 1.99
C ASP A 83 9.83 -7.69 2.01
N TRP A 84 10.55 -6.94 1.14
CA TRP A 84 10.48 -5.49 1.07
C TRP A 84 9.67 -4.95 -0.12
N TRP A 85 9.48 -5.72 -1.20
CA TRP A 85 8.63 -5.34 -2.34
C TRP A 85 7.41 -6.23 -2.46
N ARG A 86 6.29 -5.74 -1.92
CA ARG A 86 5.05 -6.49 -1.76
C ARG A 86 3.83 -5.56 -1.70
N THR A 87 2.66 -6.08 -2.06
CA THR A 87 1.42 -5.30 -2.24
C THR A 87 0.67 -5.00 -0.94
N ASP A 88 0.95 -5.74 0.13
CA ASP A 88 0.37 -5.53 1.46
C ASP A 88 0.97 -4.33 2.21
N LEU A 89 1.98 -3.66 1.64
CA LEU A 89 2.45 -2.36 2.13
C LEU A 89 1.44 -1.23 1.87
N GLU A 90 0.55 -1.38 0.90
CA GLU A 90 -0.45 -0.37 0.58
C GLU A 90 -1.39 -0.14 1.78
N GLY A 91 -1.54 1.13 2.17
CA GLY A 91 -2.29 1.54 3.34
C GLY A 91 -1.55 1.40 4.68
N SER A 92 -0.30 0.92 4.70
CA SER A 92 0.56 1.03 5.89
C SER A 92 0.76 2.49 6.27
N ARG A 93 0.86 2.75 7.57
CA ARG A 93 0.97 4.11 8.09
C ARG A 93 2.43 4.50 8.26
N LEU A 94 2.77 5.70 7.81
CA LEU A 94 4.05 6.34 8.03
C LEU A 94 3.89 7.52 8.96
N ARG A 95 4.77 7.62 9.97
CA ARG A 95 4.88 8.79 10.84
C ARG A 95 6.32 9.27 10.90
N ILE A 96 6.52 10.57 10.76
CA ILE A 96 7.84 11.20 10.88
C ILE A 96 7.77 12.26 11.96
N TRP A 97 8.72 12.20 12.88
CA TRP A 97 8.93 13.22 13.89
C TRP A 97 10.27 13.90 13.65
N MET A 98 10.31 15.18 13.96
CA MET A 98 11.55 15.94 14.07
C MET A 98 11.61 16.57 15.45
N GLY A 99 12.79 16.60 16.04
CA GLY A 99 12.96 17.14 17.38
C GLY A 99 14.42 17.38 17.70
N GLU A 100 14.69 17.78 18.94
CA GLU A 100 16.04 18.01 19.42
C GLU A 100 16.59 16.75 20.10
N ILE A 101 17.83 16.39 19.80
CA ILE A 101 18.53 15.35 20.56
C ILE A 101 19.00 15.95 21.87
N ALA A 102 18.52 15.37 22.97
CA ALA A 102 18.85 15.77 24.33
C ALA A 102 20.35 15.67 24.60
N SER A 103 20.78 16.26 25.72
CA SER A 103 22.18 16.24 26.15
C SER A 103 22.76 14.83 26.40
N ASP A 104 21.91 13.80 26.52
CA ASP A 104 22.33 12.40 26.62
C ASP A 104 22.76 11.79 25.27
N GLY A 105 22.54 12.52 24.17
CA GLY A 105 22.92 12.16 22.81
C GLY A 105 22.06 11.09 22.15
N VAL A 106 20.96 10.66 22.78
CA VAL A 106 20.11 9.58 22.26
C VAL A 106 18.62 9.83 22.41
N THR A 107 18.17 10.66 23.35
CA THR A 107 16.73 10.90 23.57
C THR A 107 16.26 12.04 22.67
N LEU A 108 15.12 11.84 22.00
CA LEU A 108 14.44 12.91 21.26
C LEU A 108 13.54 13.71 22.21
N GLU A 109 13.71 15.03 22.25
CA GLU A 109 12.93 16.00 23.02
C GLU A 109 12.34 17.07 22.10
N ASP A 110 11.35 17.83 22.58
CA ASP A 110 10.66 18.88 21.84
C ASP A 110 10.16 18.41 20.45
N GLU A 111 9.64 17.19 20.39
CA GLU A 111 9.24 16.55 19.14
C GLU A 111 8.02 17.21 18.49
N GLU A 112 8.08 17.34 17.17
CA GLU A 112 6.98 17.75 16.32
C GLU A 112 6.68 16.63 15.32
N LEU A 113 5.42 16.23 15.22
CA LEU A 113 4.96 15.31 14.18
C LEU A 113 4.88 16.07 12.86
N VAL A 114 5.84 15.81 11.98
CA VAL A 114 5.96 16.49 10.67
C VAL A 114 5.09 15.80 9.61
N ALA A 115 4.91 14.49 9.75
CA ALA A 115 4.18 13.68 8.77
C ALA A 115 3.31 12.60 9.43
N ASP A 116 2.09 12.44 8.93
CA ASP A 116 1.20 11.31 9.23
C ASP A 116 0.48 10.88 7.94
N TRP A 117 1.10 9.95 7.22
CA TRP A 117 0.68 9.53 5.88
C TRP A 117 0.36 8.05 5.81
N LEU A 118 -0.26 7.67 4.70
CA LEU A 118 -0.47 6.29 4.31
C LEU A 118 0.34 5.99 3.06
N VAL A 119 0.89 4.80 2.97
CA VAL A 119 1.46 4.26 1.73
C VAL A 119 0.34 4.17 0.70
N ASP A 120 0.53 4.81 -0.44
CA ASP A 120 -0.37 4.69 -1.59
C ASP A 120 0.11 3.55 -2.49
N THR A 121 1.33 3.67 -3.02
CA THR A 121 1.93 2.67 -3.91
C THR A 121 3.39 2.41 -3.57
N ALA A 122 3.87 1.23 -3.95
CA ALA A 122 5.26 0.81 -3.77
C ALA A 122 5.86 0.35 -5.11
N HIS A 123 6.99 0.96 -5.47
CA HIS A 123 7.71 0.72 -6.71
C HIS A 123 9.10 0.16 -6.42
N ARG A 124 9.46 -0.89 -7.15
CA ARG A 124 10.84 -1.35 -7.21
C ARG A 124 11.57 -0.63 -8.33
N GLU A 125 12.63 0.07 -7.96
CA GLU A 125 13.52 0.73 -8.90
C GLU A 125 14.90 0.05 -8.91
N GLN A 126 15.61 0.16 -10.02
CA GLN A 126 16.99 -0.31 -10.13
C GLN A 126 17.87 0.83 -10.61
N SER A 127 18.87 1.19 -9.79
CA SER A 127 19.82 2.25 -10.10
C SER A 127 21.24 1.78 -9.78
N ALA A 128 22.17 1.96 -10.74
CA ALA A 128 23.58 1.60 -10.58
C ALA A 128 23.86 0.14 -10.09
N GLY A 129 22.95 -0.80 -10.38
CA GLY A 129 23.06 -2.20 -9.95
C GLY A 129 22.60 -2.46 -8.51
N GLN A 130 21.94 -1.49 -7.88
CA GLN A 130 21.25 -1.64 -6.60
C GLN A 130 19.74 -1.65 -6.81
N ASP A 131 19.06 -2.51 -6.07
CA ASP A 131 17.60 -2.49 -5.94
C ASP A 131 17.21 -1.42 -4.91
N LEU A 132 16.21 -0.62 -5.26
CA LEU A 132 15.66 0.44 -4.42
C LEU A 132 14.15 0.22 -4.30
N LEU A 133 13.60 0.59 -3.15
CA LEU A 133 12.16 0.60 -2.91
C LEU A 133 11.71 2.05 -2.81
N ARG A 134 11.03 2.54 -3.83
CA ARG A 134 10.38 3.85 -3.79
C ARG A 134 8.95 3.68 -3.33
N VAL A 135 8.58 4.37 -2.27
CA VAL A 135 7.24 4.35 -1.70
C VAL A 135 6.62 5.73 -1.86
N GLU A 136 5.44 5.78 -2.47
CA GLU A 136 4.63 6.99 -2.58
C GLU A 136 3.62 7.03 -1.43
N PHE A 137 3.43 8.21 -0.89
CA PHE A 137 2.58 8.44 0.28
C PHE A 137 1.49 9.45 -0.03
N MET A 138 0.33 9.21 0.56
CA MET A 138 -0.81 10.13 0.56
C MET A 138 -1.17 10.59 1.97
N SER A 139 -1.69 11.81 2.08
CA SER A 139 -2.23 12.29 3.34
C SER A 139 -3.44 11.45 3.78
N ARG A 140 -3.64 11.31 5.09
CA ARG A 140 -4.84 10.62 5.62
C ARG A 140 -6.15 11.31 5.23
N LEU A 141 -6.11 12.61 4.96
CA LEU A 141 -7.27 13.38 4.50
C LEU A 141 -7.64 13.02 3.06
N GLU A 142 -6.69 12.62 2.22
CA GLU A 142 -6.93 12.17 0.84
C GLU A 142 -7.95 11.04 0.79
N LYS A 143 -7.87 10.12 1.76
CA LYS A 143 -8.78 8.98 1.88
C LYS A 143 -10.24 9.39 2.09
N LEU A 144 -10.52 10.61 2.54
CA LEU A 144 -11.88 11.16 2.65
C LEU A 144 -12.42 11.66 1.30
N PHE A 145 -11.52 12.03 0.39
CA PHE A 145 -11.84 12.49 -0.96
C PHE A 145 -11.85 11.35 -2.00
N GLU A 146 -11.36 10.17 -1.63
CA GLU A 146 -11.43 8.97 -2.45
C GLU A 146 -12.89 8.57 -2.70
N VAL A 147 -13.40 8.91 -3.89
CA VAL A 147 -14.77 8.57 -4.29
C VAL A 147 -14.79 7.16 -4.86
N SER A 148 -15.29 6.20 -4.08
CA SER A 148 -15.56 4.84 -4.57
C SER A 148 -16.75 4.82 -5.55
N GLN A 149 -16.49 5.18 -6.81
CA GLN A 149 -17.52 5.24 -7.86
C GLN A 149 -18.05 3.85 -8.27
N GLY A 150 -17.29 2.78 -8.04
CA GLY A 150 -17.71 1.41 -8.34
C GLY A 150 -18.79 0.88 -7.40
N ASN A 151 -18.74 1.27 -6.12
CA ASN A 151 -19.64 0.72 -5.10
C ASN A 151 -21.00 1.43 -5.04
N VAL A 152 -21.10 2.63 -5.64
CA VAL A 152 -22.35 3.41 -5.70
C VAL A 152 -23.35 2.90 -6.75
N CYS A 153 -22.90 2.16 -7.76
CA CYS A 153 -23.77 1.45 -8.71
C CYS A 153 -24.08 0.02 -8.24
N SER A 154 -24.38 -0.15 -6.94
CA SER A 154 -24.81 -1.42 -6.38
C SER A 154 -26.22 -1.32 -5.81
N ASP A 155 -26.98 -2.43 -5.87
CA ASP A 155 -28.32 -2.50 -5.27
C ASP A 155 -28.29 -2.13 -3.79
N ARG A 156 -27.25 -2.60 -3.08
CA ARG A 156 -27.07 -2.34 -1.65
C ARG A 156 -26.90 -0.85 -1.36
N PHE A 157 -26.14 -0.13 -2.17
CA PHE A 157 -25.97 1.32 -2.00
C PHE A 157 -27.27 2.08 -2.33
N HIS A 158 -27.94 1.75 -3.45
CA HIS A 158 -29.22 2.37 -3.84
C HIS A 158 -30.28 2.20 -2.75
N GLN A 159 -30.45 0.98 -2.25
CA GLN A 159 -31.42 0.64 -1.21
C GLN A 159 -31.11 1.29 0.14
N SER A 160 -29.85 1.68 0.40
CA SER A 160 -29.46 2.41 1.61
C SER A 160 -29.95 3.86 1.63
N ILE A 161 -30.10 4.48 0.46
CA ILE A 161 -30.57 5.87 0.30
C ILE A 161 -32.09 5.88 0.13
N TRP A 162 -32.62 4.96 -0.69
CA TRP A 162 -34.05 4.85 -1.01
C TRP A 162 -34.62 3.54 -0.48
N SER A 163 -34.86 3.49 0.83
CA SER A 163 -35.44 2.32 1.48
C SER A 163 -36.83 2.00 0.92
N GLY A 164 -36.97 0.84 0.26
CA GLY A 164 -38.23 0.37 -0.33
C GLY A 164 -38.23 0.31 -1.87
N GLU A 165 -37.22 0.89 -2.52
CA GLU A 165 -36.96 0.65 -3.94
C GLU A 165 -36.06 -0.58 -4.11
N ARG A 166 -36.17 -1.31 -5.24
CA ARG A 166 -35.31 -2.47 -5.52
C ARG A 166 -33.99 -2.10 -6.20
N GLY A 167 -33.79 -0.83 -6.57
CA GLY A 167 -32.57 -0.35 -7.21
C GLY A 167 -32.35 -0.93 -8.61
N PHE A 168 -31.12 -1.38 -8.88
CA PHE A 168 -30.68 -1.98 -10.14
C PHE A 168 -31.12 -3.44 -10.33
N GLU A 169 -31.76 -4.07 -9.33
CA GLU A 169 -32.34 -5.42 -9.45
C GLU A 169 -33.33 -5.55 -10.62
N ASN A 170 -33.93 -4.45 -11.08
CA ASN A 170 -34.91 -4.45 -12.17
C ASN A 170 -34.29 -4.10 -13.54
N CYS A 171 -32.99 -3.82 -13.60
CA CYS A 171 -32.25 -3.45 -14.81
C CYS A 171 -31.65 -4.69 -15.50
N HIS A 172 -32.48 -5.66 -15.87
CA HIS A 172 -32.03 -6.90 -16.52
C HIS A 172 -31.64 -6.75 -18.00
N ASP A 173 -32.08 -5.67 -18.67
CA ASP A 173 -31.88 -5.46 -20.12
C ASP A 173 -30.79 -4.41 -20.46
N GLY A 174 -30.03 -3.94 -19.48
CA GLY A 174 -28.89 -3.05 -19.73
C GLY A 174 -27.64 -3.85 -20.14
N PRO A 175 -26.89 -3.43 -21.18
CA PRO A 175 -25.59 -4.03 -21.46
C PRO A 175 -24.66 -3.79 -20.25
N GLN A 176 -24.35 -4.84 -19.50
CA GLN A 176 -23.44 -4.76 -18.36
C GLN A 176 -22.01 -4.59 -18.89
N TYR A 177 -21.48 -3.37 -18.75
CA TYR A 177 -20.06 -3.14 -18.87
C TYR A 177 -19.42 -3.45 -17.52
N PHE A 178 -18.68 -4.55 -17.46
CA PHE A 178 -17.90 -4.90 -16.29
C PHE A 178 -16.68 -3.99 -16.23
N ALA A 179 -16.48 -3.33 -15.09
CA ALA A 179 -15.22 -2.65 -14.81
C ALA A 179 -14.09 -3.69 -14.83
N TRP A 180 -12.95 -3.31 -15.40
CA TRP A 180 -11.75 -4.15 -15.44
C TRP A 180 -11.42 -4.68 -14.04
N GLY A 181 -11.08 -5.98 -13.93
CA GLY A 181 -10.64 -6.61 -12.69
C GLY A 181 -11.75 -7.23 -11.81
N THR A 182 -13.03 -7.16 -12.19
CA THR A 182 -14.09 -7.90 -11.47
C THR A 182 -14.33 -9.28 -12.09
N ASP A 183 -14.37 -10.33 -11.26
CA ASP A 183 -14.74 -11.68 -11.71
C ASP A 183 -16.14 -11.66 -12.34
N ASN A 184 -16.26 -12.21 -13.55
CA ASN A 184 -17.55 -12.38 -14.19
C ASN A 184 -18.43 -13.31 -13.34
N PRO A 185 -19.70 -12.98 -13.09
CA PRO A 185 -20.61 -13.91 -12.43
C PRO A 185 -20.68 -15.21 -13.25
N PRO A 186 -20.78 -16.38 -12.60
CA PRO A 186 -20.80 -17.66 -13.30
C PRO A 186 -21.94 -17.67 -14.33
N ALA A 187 -21.59 -17.77 -15.61
CA ALA A 187 -22.56 -17.90 -16.68
C ALA A 187 -23.39 -19.15 -16.43
N GLY A 188 -24.65 -18.97 -16.01
CA GLY A 188 -25.56 -20.07 -15.73
C GLY A 188 -25.74 -20.93 -16.99
N SER A 189 -25.17 -22.14 -16.99
CA SER A 189 -25.38 -23.11 -18.05
C SER A 189 -26.82 -23.60 -17.98
N THR A 190 -27.68 -23.15 -18.90
CA THR A 190 -29.00 -23.75 -19.11
C THR A 190 -28.82 -25.10 -19.81
N GLN A 191 -28.58 -26.16 -19.04
CA GLN A 191 -28.60 -27.53 -19.54
C GLN A 191 -30.07 -27.94 -19.77
N ARG A 192 -30.59 -27.64 -20.98
CA ARG A 192 -31.89 -28.14 -21.42
C ARG A 192 -31.72 -29.59 -21.88
N GLY A 193 -32.21 -30.51 -21.07
CA GLY A 193 -32.08 -31.95 -21.27
C GLY A 193 -32.81 -32.51 -22.51
N GLY A 194 -32.13 -33.46 -23.16
CA GLY A 194 -32.67 -34.77 -23.57
C GLY A 194 -33.69 -34.85 -24.71
N SER A 195 -33.27 -35.37 -25.87
CA SER A 195 -33.89 -36.49 -26.62
C SER A 195 -33.43 -36.49 -28.09
N GLY A 196 -32.90 -37.62 -28.60
CA GLY A 196 -32.96 -37.92 -30.04
C GLY A 196 -31.79 -38.69 -30.66
N GLY A 197 -31.89 -40.02 -30.69
CA GLY A 197 -31.62 -40.86 -31.88
C GLY A 197 -30.18 -41.04 -32.38
N GLY A 198 -29.70 -42.29 -32.36
CA GLY A 198 -28.33 -42.66 -32.73
C GLY A 198 -28.01 -42.70 -34.23
N ASN A 199 -26.73 -42.86 -34.56
CA ASN A 199 -26.20 -44.01 -35.31
C ASN A 199 -24.66 -43.99 -35.37
N GLY A 200 -24.04 -45.17 -35.27
CA GLY A 200 -22.89 -45.55 -36.10
C GLY A 200 -21.48 -45.02 -35.79
N GLY A 201 -20.75 -45.76 -34.94
CA GLY A 201 -19.45 -46.35 -35.24
C GLY A 201 -18.23 -45.47 -35.62
N ALA A 202 -17.19 -45.51 -34.80
CA ALA A 202 -15.83 -45.92 -35.20
C ALA A 202 -14.91 -45.95 -33.97
N ARG A 203 -14.23 -47.09 -33.79
CA ARG A 203 -13.14 -47.31 -32.83
C ARG A 203 -11.89 -46.55 -33.27
N GLY A 204 -11.16 -45.99 -32.32
CA GLY A 204 -9.82 -45.46 -32.51
C GLY A 204 -9.15 -45.23 -31.15
N GLU A 205 -8.53 -46.28 -30.62
CA GLU A 205 -7.60 -46.19 -29.49
C GLU A 205 -6.33 -45.42 -29.91
N GLY A 206 -5.76 -44.64 -28.98
CA GLY A 206 -4.31 -44.38 -28.98
C GLY A 206 -3.89 -42.97 -28.57
N GLY A 207 -3.19 -42.87 -27.43
CA GLY A 207 -2.07 -41.94 -27.29
C GLY A 207 -2.21 -40.86 -26.22
N VAL A 208 -1.73 -41.18 -25.02
CA VAL A 208 -1.41 -40.23 -23.96
C VAL A 208 -0.07 -39.54 -24.28
N VAL A 209 0.01 -38.21 -24.21
CA VAL A 209 1.26 -37.53 -23.82
C VAL A 209 0.98 -36.14 -23.24
N ASN A 210 1.30 -36.00 -21.95
CA ASN A 210 1.53 -34.73 -21.26
C ASN A 210 2.83 -34.10 -21.78
N PHE A 211 2.87 -32.77 -21.92
CA PHE A 211 4.12 -32.01 -21.88
C PHE A 211 3.86 -30.64 -21.25
N PHE A 212 4.14 -30.54 -19.94
CA PHE A 212 4.52 -29.26 -19.34
C PHE A 212 5.83 -28.79 -19.98
N GLY A 213 5.98 -27.48 -20.18
CA GLY A 213 7.22 -26.86 -20.61
C GLY A 213 7.19 -25.35 -20.38
N PHE A 214 7.91 -24.94 -19.33
CA PHE A 214 8.52 -23.64 -19.01
C PHE A 214 7.75 -22.34 -19.35
#